data_AF-A0A8J4J4S2-F1
#
_entry.id   AF-A0A8J4J4S2-F1
#
_cell.length_a   1.000
_cell.length_b   1.000
_cell.length_c   1.000
_cell.angle_alpha   90.00
_cell.angle_beta   90.00
_cell.angle_gamma   90.00
#
_symmetry.space_group_name_H-M   'P 1'
#
loop_
_entity.id
_entity.type
_entity.pdbx_description
1 polymer ?
#
loop_
_entity_poly.entity_id
_entity_poly.type
_entity_poly.pdbx_seq_one_letter_code
_entity_poly.pdbx_strand_id
1 'polypeptide(L)'
;FAHSMDNSSGPFVLPTLLLLLQNKSYPETSIPPAGYEVTESPLGPSSSRNHTVSQYELRPGEMAAASTVLGALWLVSVFGNSLVCLVIHRSRRTQSTTNYFVVSMACADLLISVASAPFVLLQLTFGRWMLGNMMCKLVRYIQYLTPGVQIYVLLSICVDRFYTIVYPLSFKVSRGKAKKMILASWLFDAVLASPAFFFYGSNSDDHCNFFLPDSWEGAAYGIIHLLVVVLVPSVLIMLFYQKVIKYIWRIGTDGRTVRRTVNIVPRTKVKTIKMFLMLNSVFLLSWLPFHVVQLWHPQETDYRKSSLLFLATTWISFSSAASKPALYSVYNANFRRGMKETFCMSAMKCYRSNAYTITTSSRIAKKNHV
;
A
#
# COMPACT_ATOMS: atom_id res chain seq x y z
N PHE A 1 -33.31 60.45 9.63
CA PHE A 1 -32.47 59.41 9.01
C PHE A 1 -31.80 58.63 10.14
N ALA A 2 -32.35 57.57 10.76
CA ALA A 2 -33.24 56.46 10.37
C ALA A 2 -32.48 55.13 10.10
N HIS A 3 -32.79 54.11 10.92
CA HIS A 3 -32.58 52.64 10.78
C HIS A 3 -31.18 52.01 10.71
N SER A 4 -30.83 51.19 11.73
CA SER A 4 -30.92 49.69 11.74
C SER A 4 -30.34 49.18 13.09
N MET A 5 -31.06 48.47 13.97
CA MET A 5 -31.57 47.08 13.97
C MET A 5 -30.52 45.94 14.00
N ASP A 6 -30.69 45.04 14.98
CA ASP A 6 -29.86 43.88 15.37
C ASP A 6 -29.77 42.76 14.32
N ASN A 7 -28.73 41.91 14.39
CA ASN A 7 -28.83 40.56 15.01
C ASN A 7 -27.47 39.80 15.07
N SER A 8 -27.45 38.78 15.92
CA SER A 8 -26.37 37.85 16.27
C SER A 8 -25.75 37.01 15.13
N SER A 9 -24.45 36.72 15.24
CA SER A 9 -23.86 35.38 15.12
C SER A 9 -22.32 35.43 15.29
N GLY A 10 -21.74 34.37 15.86
CA GLY A 10 -20.31 34.05 15.71
C GLY A 10 -20.17 32.62 15.20
N PRO A 11 -19.00 31.95 15.29
CA PRO A 11 -17.62 32.46 15.32
C PRO A 11 -16.83 31.97 14.08
N PHE A 12 -15.70 32.59 13.69
CA PHE A 12 -14.78 31.99 12.71
C PHE A 12 -13.30 32.30 12.98
N VAL A 13 -12.43 31.50 12.34
CA VAL A 13 -11.08 31.12 12.81
C VAL A 13 -10.04 31.24 11.69
N LEU A 14 -8.76 31.40 12.06
CA LEU A 14 -7.53 31.30 11.23
C LEU A 14 -7.14 32.58 10.41
N PRO A 15 -5.88 32.74 9.94
CA PRO A 15 -5.01 33.71 10.61
C PRO A 15 -4.14 34.61 9.70
N THR A 16 -3.31 35.43 10.34
CA THR A 16 -2.12 36.15 9.85
C THR A 16 -1.51 35.70 8.51
N LEU A 17 -1.58 36.55 7.48
CA LEU A 17 -0.80 36.47 6.24
C LEU A 17 -0.34 37.87 5.78
N LEU A 18 0.18 38.68 6.72
CA LEU A 18 0.50 40.10 6.52
C LEU A 18 1.83 40.56 7.14
N LEU A 19 2.79 39.64 7.39
CA LEU A 19 4.09 39.96 8.05
C LEU A 19 5.34 39.49 7.28
N LEU A 20 5.27 39.34 5.95
CA LEU A 20 6.44 38.98 5.12
C LEU A 20 6.68 39.92 3.91
N LEU A 21 6.16 41.14 3.93
CA LEU A 21 6.41 42.16 2.91
C LEU A 21 7.01 43.45 3.50
N GLN A 22 8.09 43.33 4.29
CA GLN A 22 8.88 44.51 4.64
C GLN A 22 10.33 44.17 5.06
N ASN A 23 11.20 43.82 4.08
CA ASN A 23 12.61 44.20 4.16
C ASN A 23 13.34 44.12 2.80
N LYS A 24 13.56 45.28 2.15
CA LYS A 24 14.58 45.47 1.12
C LYS A 24 14.81 46.97 0.90
N SER A 25 15.90 47.50 1.46
CA SER A 25 16.37 48.87 1.25
C SER A 25 17.90 48.91 1.27
N TYR A 26 18.49 49.49 0.23
CA TYR A 26 19.94 49.69 0.06
C TYR A 26 20.49 50.80 0.98
N PRO A 27 21.82 50.98 1.05
CA PRO A 27 22.40 52.15 0.35
C PRO A 27 23.76 51.92 -0.35
N GLU A 28 24.11 52.85 -1.26
CA GLU A 28 25.47 53.12 -1.78
C GLU A 28 26.32 53.87 -0.70
N THR A 29 27.62 54.19 -0.78
CA THR A 29 28.57 54.42 -1.90
C THR A 29 30.03 54.45 -1.36
N SER A 30 31.08 54.13 -2.15
CA SER A 30 32.37 54.90 -2.23
C SER A 30 33.55 54.14 -2.89
N ILE A 31 34.37 54.88 -3.66
CA ILE A 31 35.50 54.54 -4.58
C ILE A 31 36.35 55.86 -4.70
N PRO A 32 37.69 55.94 -4.97
CA PRO A 32 38.71 55.03 -5.58
C PRO A 32 39.98 54.88 -4.65
N PRO A 33 41.27 54.66 -5.07
CA PRO A 33 41.88 54.28 -6.36
C PRO A 33 42.87 53.07 -6.35
N ALA A 34 43.48 52.80 -7.52
CA ALA A 34 44.25 51.59 -7.89
C ALA A 34 45.78 51.66 -7.66
N GLY A 35 46.44 50.48 -7.74
CA GLY A 35 47.92 50.33 -7.77
C GLY A 35 48.37 48.92 -8.18
N TYR A 36 49.44 48.85 -8.98
CA TYR A 36 50.08 47.67 -9.59
C TYR A 36 50.59 46.60 -8.60
N GLU A 37 50.64 45.31 -8.98
CA GLU A 37 51.89 44.59 -9.38
C GLU A 37 51.66 43.10 -9.74
N VAL A 38 52.69 42.49 -10.36
CA VAL A 38 52.74 41.08 -10.82
C VAL A 38 53.73 40.30 -9.96
N THR A 39 53.38 39.10 -9.48
CA THR A 39 54.38 38.11 -9.01
C THR A 39 53.89 36.67 -9.18
N GLU A 40 54.83 35.75 -9.36
CA GLU A 40 54.63 34.34 -9.72
C GLU A 40 54.22 33.41 -8.56
N SER A 41 53.83 32.18 -8.93
CA SER A 41 53.44 31.06 -8.06
C SER A 41 54.49 30.66 -7.02
N PRO A 42 54.10 29.91 -5.96
CA PRO A 42 54.32 28.45 -6.06
C PRO A 42 53.22 27.55 -5.46
N LEU A 43 53.34 26.25 -5.76
CA LEU A 43 52.48 25.11 -5.44
C LEU A 43 51.75 25.13 -4.07
N GLY A 44 50.46 24.79 -4.10
CA GLY A 44 49.65 24.34 -2.95
C GLY A 44 48.75 23.15 -3.37
N PRO A 45 48.39 22.23 -2.46
CA PRO A 45 48.13 20.83 -2.84
C PRO A 45 46.77 20.58 -3.51
N SER A 46 46.74 19.54 -4.34
CA SER A 46 45.54 18.97 -4.94
C SER A 46 44.46 18.71 -3.89
N SER A 47 43.31 19.39 -4.03
CA SER A 47 42.11 19.07 -3.25
C SER A 47 41.63 17.67 -3.62
N SER A 48 42.01 16.68 -2.81
CA SER A 48 41.33 15.40 -2.77
C SER A 48 39.88 15.67 -2.39
N ARG A 49 38.98 15.60 -3.37
CA ARG A 49 37.55 15.80 -3.20
C ARG A 49 37.04 14.71 -2.25
N ASN A 50 36.97 15.05 -0.97
CA ASN A 50 36.42 14.19 0.06
C ASN A 50 34.96 13.95 -0.26
N HIS A 51 34.66 12.83 -0.90
CA HIS A 51 33.31 12.30 -0.97
C HIS A 51 32.91 11.90 0.45
N THR A 52 32.35 12.86 1.20
CA THR A 52 31.61 12.60 2.43
C THR A 52 30.43 11.70 2.08
N VAL A 53 30.63 10.39 2.23
CA VAL A 53 29.61 9.37 2.01
C VAL A 53 28.43 9.73 2.90
N SER A 54 27.32 10.15 2.29
CA SER A 54 26.10 10.53 3.00
C SER A 54 25.41 9.28 3.57
N GLN A 55 25.99 8.71 4.63
CA GLN A 55 25.37 7.64 5.40
C GLN A 55 24.07 8.17 6.02
N TYR A 56 22.95 7.48 5.80
CA TYR A 56 21.73 7.75 6.55
C TYR A 56 22.02 7.57 8.06
N GLU A 57 21.89 8.63 8.86
CA GLU A 57 22.22 8.67 10.30
C GLU A 57 21.22 7.89 11.20
N LEU A 58 20.89 6.64 10.85
CA LEU A 58 20.18 5.74 11.75
C LEU A 58 21.19 5.10 12.71
N ARG A 59 20.82 4.98 13.98
CA ARG A 59 21.62 4.27 14.97
C ARG A 59 21.61 2.76 14.65
N PRO A 60 22.69 2.00 14.93
CA PRO A 60 22.73 0.56 14.70
C PRO A 60 21.55 -0.21 15.33
N GLY A 61 21.08 0.22 16.52
CA GLY A 61 19.90 -0.35 17.17
C GLY A 61 18.58 -0.05 16.44
N GLU A 62 18.43 1.12 15.84
CA GLU A 62 17.26 1.50 15.01
C GLU A 62 17.24 0.68 13.73
N MET A 63 18.40 0.50 13.08
CA MET A 63 18.57 -0.34 11.89
C MET A 63 18.29 -1.82 12.18
N ALA A 64 18.76 -2.33 13.32
CA ALA A 64 18.50 -3.70 13.75
C ALA A 64 16.99 -3.92 14.00
N ALA A 65 16.35 -3.05 14.79
CA ALA A 65 14.91 -3.10 15.04
C ALA A 65 14.10 -3.00 13.73
N ALA A 66 14.48 -2.09 12.82
CA ALA A 66 13.86 -1.95 11.50
C ALA A 66 13.96 -3.23 10.67
N SER A 67 15.16 -3.82 10.61
CA SER A 67 15.40 -5.04 9.87
C SER A 67 14.60 -6.22 10.42
N THR A 68 14.51 -6.35 11.75
CA THR A 68 13.73 -7.39 12.42
C THR A 68 12.22 -7.22 12.17
N VAL A 69 11.68 -6.01 12.34
CA VAL A 69 10.23 -5.75 12.15
C VAL A 69 9.83 -5.90 10.69
N LEU A 70 10.57 -5.29 9.75
CA LEU A 70 10.29 -5.41 8.31
C LEU A 70 10.48 -6.85 7.83
N GLY A 71 11.51 -7.56 8.29
CA GLY A 71 11.71 -8.98 7.98
C GLY A 71 10.55 -9.85 8.45
N ALA A 72 10.06 -9.64 9.68
CA ALA A 72 8.89 -10.36 10.19
C ALA A 72 7.60 -10.06 9.38
N LEU A 73 7.33 -8.78 9.11
CA LEU A 73 6.18 -8.37 8.28
C LEU A 73 6.27 -8.93 6.85
N TRP A 74 7.46 -8.95 6.26
CA TRP A 74 7.73 -9.52 4.95
C TRP A 74 7.44 -11.02 4.91
N LEU A 75 7.97 -11.79 5.87
CA LEU A 75 7.70 -13.23 5.98
C LEU A 75 6.19 -13.50 6.10
N VAL A 76 5.50 -12.80 6.99
CA VAL A 76 4.04 -12.96 7.19
C VAL A 76 3.27 -12.60 5.91
N SER A 77 3.64 -11.52 5.22
CA SER A 77 3.01 -11.11 3.97
C SER A 77 3.23 -12.13 2.85
N VAL A 78 4.47 -12.58 2.63
CA VAL A 78 4.81 -13.52 1.56
C VAL A 78 4.15 -14.88 1.80
N PHE A 79 4.31 -15.48 2.97
CA PHE A 79 3.70 -16.77 3.27
C PHE A 79 2.17 -16.69 3.33
N GLY A 80 1.63 -15.65 3.96
CA GLY A 80 0.20 -15.47 4.12
C GLY A 80 -0.53 -15.26 2.79
N ASN A 81 -0.03 -14.37 1.91
CA ASN A 81 -0.65 -14.14 0.61
C ASN A 81 -0.40 -15.28 -0.38
N SER A 82 0.74 -15.99 -0.29
CA SER A 82 0.95 -17.25 -1.02
C SER A 82 -0.06 -18.33 -0.61
N LEU A 83 -0.35 -18.46 0.69
CA LEU A 83 -1.37 -19.37 1.20
C LEU A 83 -2.77 -18.98 0.71
N VAL A 84 -3.10 -17.68 0.61
CA VAL A 84 -4.35 -17.20 0.01
C VAL A 84 -4.51 -17.70 -1.43
N CYS A 85 -3.48 -17.51 -2.26
CA CYS A 85 -3.47 -17.99 -3.64
C CYS A 85 -3.60 -19.53 -3.72
N LEU A 86 -2.83 -20.26 -2.92
CA LEU A 86 -2.80 -21.74 -2.93
C LEU A 86 -4.13 -22.35 -2.50
N VAL A 87 -4.75 -21.84 -1.42
CA VAL A 87 -6.06 -22.31 -0.92
C VAL A 87 -7.15 -22.11 -1.95
N ILE A 88 -7.18 -20.94 -2.60
CA ILE A 88 -8.19 -20.61 -3.61
C ILE A 88 -7.99 -21.44 -4.88
N HIS A 89 -6.75 -21.65 -5.31
CA HIS A 89 -6.44 -22.49 -6.47
C HIS A 89 -6.84 -23.96 -6.23
N ARG A 90 -6.54 -24.50 -5.04
CA ARG A 90 -6.75 -25.92 -4.72
C ARG A 90 -8.21 -26.28 -4.49
N SER A 91 -9.03 -25.41 -3.89
CA SER A 91 -10.41 -25.77 -3.51
C SER A 91 -11.43 -25.46 -4.62
N ARG A 92 -11.74 -26.48 -5.45
CA ARG A 92 -12.80 -26.43 -6.50
C ARG A 92 -14.14 -25.88 -5.99
N ARG A 93 -14.51 -26.13 -4.73
CA ARG A 93 -15.78 -25.68 -4.14
C ARG A 93 -15.81 -24.20 -3.77
N THR A 94 -14.68 -23.49 -3.77
CA THR A 94 -14.62 -22.08 -3.37
C THR A 94 -14.86 -21.07 -4.50
N GLN A 95 -15.06 -21.50 -5.77
CA GLN A 95 -15.06 -20.64 -6.97
C GLN A 95 -16.24 -19.64 -7.12
N SER A 96 -16.35 -18.72 -6.16
CA SER A 96 -17.08 -17.46 -6.24
C SER A 96 -16.34 -16.44 -7.12
N THR A 97 -17.03 -15.49 -7.74
CA THR A 97 -16.40 -14.32 -8.37
C THR A 97 -15.51 -13.56 -7.40
N THR A 98 -15.96 -13.47 -6.13
CA THR A 98 -15.21 -13.14 -4.91
C THR A 98 -13.72 -13.51 -4.98
N ASN A 99 -13.47 -14.79 -5.27
CA ASN A 99 -12.15 -15.38 -5.12
C ASN A 99 -11.14 -14.88 -6.15
N TYR A 100 -11.56 -14.49 -7.36
CA TYR A 100 -10.65 -13.91 -8.34
C TYR A 100 -10.13 -12.54 -7.88
N PHE A 101 -10.99 -11.71 -7.29
CA PHE A 101 -10.57 -10.43 -6.73
C PHE A 101 -9.68 -10.60 -5.49
N VAL A 102 -9.96 -11.60 -4.63
CA VAL A 102 -9.10 -11.93 -3.47
C VAL A 102 -7.72 -12.41 -3.91
N VAL A 103 -7.62 -13.25 -4.94
CA VAL A 103 -6.33 -13.64 -5.55
C VAL A 103 -5.63 -12.42 -6.15
N SER A 104 -6.35 -11.54 -6.86
CA SER A 104 -5.74 -10.32 -7.42
C SER A 104 -5.14 -9.40 -6.34
N MET A 105 -5.80 -9.25 -5.18
CA MET A 105 -5.23 -8.51 -4.05
C MET A 105 -3.98 -9.21 -3.52
N ALA A 106 -4.05 -10.52 -3.27
CA ALA A 106 -2.90 -11.29 -2.81
C ALA A 106 -1.71 -11.24 -3.80
N CYS A 107 -1.96 -11.19 -5.11
CA CYS A 107 -0.92 -10.98 -6.12
C CYS A 107 -0.30 -9.57 -6.06
N ALA A 108 -1.07 -8.52 -5.80
CA ALA A 108 -0.53 -7.17 -5.59
C ALA A 108 0.27 -7.06 -4.29
N ASP A 109 -0.21 -7.69 -3.20
CA ASP A 109 0.48 -7.80 -1.92
C ASP A 109 1.80 -8.58 -2.03
N LEU A 110 1.82 -9.67 -2.83
CA LEU A 110 3.05 -10.40 -3.15
C LEU A 110 4.00 -9.58 -4.03
N LEU A 111 3.49 -8.86 -5.02
CA LEU A 111 4.30 -8.02 -5.90
C LEU A 111 5.07 -6.96 -5.11
N ILE A 112 4.41 -6.21 -4.21
CA ILE A 112 5.13 -5.24 -3.37
C ILE A 112 6.06 -5.90 -2.35
N SER A 113 5.65 -7.04 -1.79
CA SER A 113 6.49 -7.74 -0.80
C SER A 113 7.78 -8.27 -1.43
N VAL A 114 7.73 -8.81 -2.65
CA VAL A 114 8.92 -9.37 -3.32
C VAL A 114 9.72 -8.29 -4.05
N ALA A 115 9.06 -7.37 -4.76
CA ALA A 115 9.71 -6.43 -5.67
C ALA A 115 9.91 -5.00 -5.10
N SER A 116 9.63 -4.77 -3.81
CA SER A 116 9.92 -3.48 -3.15
C SER A 116 10.52 -3.66 -1.75
N ALA A 117 9.89 -4.46 -0.88
CA ALA A 117 10.32 -4.59 0.52
C ALA A 117 11.82 -4.94 0.73
N PRO A 118 12.40 -5.95 0.07
CA PRO A 118 13.81 -6.30 0.29
C PRO A 118 14.77 -5.20 -0.21
N PHE A 119 14.41 -4.47 -1.27
CA PHE A 119 15.23 -3.40 -1.83
C PHE A 119 15.17 -2.12 -0.99
N VAL A 120 14.02 -1.81 -0.41
CA VAL A 120 13.89 -0.76 0.60
C VAL A 120 14.70 -1.09 1.84
N LEU A 121 14.62 -2.34 2.33
CA LEU A 121 15.44 -2.78 3.46
C LEU A 121 16.94 -2.68 3.14
N LEU A 122 17.36 -3.10 1.94
CA LEU A 122 18.74 -2.97 1.47
C LEU A 122 19.22 -1.50 1.47
N GLN A 123 18.41 -0.56 0.94
CA GLN A 123 18.72 0.87 0.94
C GLN A 123 18.92 1.41 2.36
N LEU A 124 18.07 1.01 3.30
CA LEU A 124 18.12 1.43 4.71
C LEU A 124 19.34 0.85 5.44
N THR A 125 19.64 -0.44 5.23
CA THR A 125 20.77 -1.12 5.89
C THR A 125 22.13 -0.61 5.41
N PHE A 126 22.26 -0.27 4.12
CA PHE A 126 23.56 0.10 3.53
C PHE A 126 23.86 1.60 3.46
N GLY A 127 22.92 2.47 3.85
CA GLY A 127 23.12 3.92 3.77
C GLY A 127 23.04 4.50 2.35
N ARG A 128 22.86 3.67 1.31
CA ARG A 128 22.90 4.07 -0.11
C ARG A 128 22.14 3.10 -1.01
N TRP A 129 21.91 3.49 -2.26
CA TRP A 129 21.24 2.70 -3.29
C TRP A 129 22.24 2.05 -4.25
N MET A 130 22.42 0.73 -4.17
CA MET A 130 23.43 0.00 -4.98
C MET A 130 22.89 -0.71 -6.23
N LEU A 131 21.59 -0.60 -6.54
CA LEU A 131 20.93 -1.41 -7.59
C LEU A 131 20.74 -0.66 -8.92
N GLY A 132 21.34 0.54 -9.03
CA GLY A 132 21.26 1.40 -10.21
C GLY A 132 19.89 2.04 -10.45
N ASN A 133 19.86 2.98 -11.41
CA ASN A 133 18.71 3.84 -11.71
C ASN A 133 17.43 3.05 -12.08
N MET A 134 17.55 2.01 -12.91
CA MET A 134 16.40 1.20 -13.36
C MET A 134 15.66 0.53 -12.19
N MET A 135 16.40 -0.04 -11.22
CA MET A 135 15.76 -0.67 -10.06
C MET A 135 15.15 0.37 -9.12
N CYS A 136 15.73 1.57 -8.99
CA CYS A 136 15.14 2.66 -8.22
C CYS A 136 13.76 3.02 -8.80
N LYS A 137 13.71 3.28 -10.11
CA LYS A 137 12.47 3.56 -10.86
C LYS A 137 11.43 2.44 -10.71
N LEU A 138 11.84 1.18 -10.87
CA LEU A 138 10.95 0.03 -10.78
C LEU A 138 10.38 -0.14 -9.36
N VAL A 139 11.20 -0.06 -8.31
CA VAL A 139 10.77 -0.18 -6.92
C VAL A 139 9.79 0.94 -6.54
N ARG A 140 10.08 2.18 -6.95
CA ARG A 140 9.20 3.32 -6.71
C ARG A 140 7.89 3.21 -7.49
N TYR A 141 7.94 2.86 -8.77
CA TYR A 141 6.72 2.58 -9.56
C TYR A 141 5.83 1.50 -8.92
N ILE A 142 6.42 0.40 -8.43
CA ILE A 142 5.69 -0.67 -7.73
C ILE A 142 5.07 -0.18 -6.41
N GLN A 143 5.71 0.75 -5.69
CA GLN A 143 5.14 1.38 -4.48
C GLN A 143 3.89 2.23 -4.75
N TYR A 144 3.70 2.75 -5.97
CA TYR A 144 2.48 3.48 -6.36
C TYR A 144 1.42 2.53 -6.99
N LEU A 145 1.83 1.68 -7.93
CA LEU A 145 0.95 0.72 -8.61
C LEU A 145 0.26 -0.27 -7.65
N THR A 146 0.99 -0.83 -6.69
CA THR A 146 0.43 -1.92 -5.89
C THR A 146 -0.67 -1.47 -4.92
N PRO A 147 -0.61 -0.34 -4.19
CA PRO A 147 -1.74 0.13 -3.40
C PRO A 147 -2.92 0.59 -4.28
N GLY A 148 -2.67 1.25 -5.41
CA GLY A 148 -3.73 1.68 -6.32
C GLY A 148 -4.54 0.52 -6.90
N VAL A 149 -3.86 -0.52 -7.41
CA VAL A 149 -4.50 -1.79 -7.81
C VAL A 149 -5.33 -2.40 -6.69
N GLN A 150 -4.85 -2.40 -5.43
CA GLN A 150 -5.62 -2.95 -4.31
C GLN A 150 -6.95 -2.21 -4.10
N ILE A 151 -6.95 -0.88 -4.13
CA ILE A 151 -8.17 -0.09 -3.88
C ILE A 151 -9.15 -0.11 -5.05
N TYR A 152 -8.68 -0.13 -6.31
CA TYR A 152 -9.56 -0.35 -7.46
C TYR A 152 -10.13 -1.79 -7.52
N VAL A 153 -9.38 -2.80 -7.05
CA VAL A 153 -9.91 -4.16 -6.87
C VAL A 153 -10.92 -4.22 -5.72
N LEU A 154 -10.74 -3.49 -4.61
CA LEU A 154 -11.74 -3.34 -3.56
C LEU A 154 -13.02 -2.63 -4.06
N LEU A 155 -12.89 -1.60 -4.91
CA LEU A 155 -14.03 -0.94 -5.56
C LEU A 155 -14.77 -1.93 -6.48
N SER A 156 -14.04 -2.70 -7.30
CA SER A 156 -14.59 -3.77 -8.13
C SER A 156 -15.35 -4.83 -7.32
N ILE A 157 -14.84 -5.21 -6.14
CA ILE A 157 -15.55 -6.09 -5.19
C ILE A 157 -16.82 -5.41 -4.66
N CYS A 158 -16.75 -4.13 -4.31
CA CYS A 158 -17.91 -3.39 -3.82
C CYS A 158 -19.04 -3.38 -4.87
N VAL A 159 -18.71 -3.17 -6.14
CA VAL A 159 -19.64 -3.29 -7.28
C VAL A 159 -20.21 -4.71 -7.43
N ASP A 160 -19.39 -5.78 -7.41
CA ASP A 160 -19.86 -7.18 -7.45
C ASP A 160 -20.82 -7.49 -6.28
N ARG A 161 -20.52 -6.95 -5.08
CA ARG A 161 -21.33 -7.13 -3.88
C ARG A 161 -22.63 -6.33 -3.91
N PHE A 162 -22.61 -5.10 -4.41
CA PHE A 162 -23.79 -4.25 -4.60
C PHE A 162 -24.82 -4.95 -5.50
N TYR A 163 -24.44 -5.32 -6.73
CA TYR A 163 -25.36 -5.99 -7.67
C TYR A 163 -25.87 -7.33 -7.11
N THR A 164 -25.00 -8.15 -6.51
CA THR A 164 -25.40 -9.45 -5.95
C THR A 164 -26.41 -9.33 -4.78
N ILE A 165 -26.48 -8.19 -4.08
CA ILE A 165 -27.27 -8.03 -2.85
C ILE A 165 -28.52 -7.18 -3.08
N VAL A 166 -28.41 -6.11 -3.87
CA VAL A 166 -29.54 -5.22 -4.19
C VAL A 166 -30.39 -5.80 -5.33
N TYR A 167 -29.75 -6.47 -6.30
CA TYR A 167 -30.41 -7.01 -7.51
C TYR A 167 -30.21 -8.54 -7.67
N PRO A 168 -30.56 -9.36 -6.66
CA PRO A 168 -30.19 -10.78 -6.58
C PRO A 168 -30.76 -11.66 -7.70
N LEU A 169 -31.83 -11.23 -8.37
CA LEU A 169 -32.53 -11.99 -9.42
C LEU A 169 -32.21 -11.53 -10.85
N SER A 170 -31.67 -10.32 -11.05
CA SER A 170 -31.41 -9.77 -12.40
C SER A 170 -29.93 -9.66 -12.75
N PHE A 171 -29.01 -9.55 -11.79
CA PHE A 171 -27.61 -9.27 -12.09
C PHE A 171 -26.60 -10.05 -11.24
N LYS A 172 -26.03 -11.10 -11.83
CA LYS A 172 -24.91 -11.87 -11.28
C LYS A 172 -23.67 -11.64 -12.13
N VAL A 173 -22.61 -11.10 -11.52
CA VAL A 173 -21.32 -10.94 -12.22
C VAL A 173 -20.81 -12.31 -12.68
N SER A 174 -20.48 -12.44 -13.96
CA SER A 174 -19.91 -13.67 -14.52
C SER A 174 -18.40 -13.75 -14.23
N ARG A 175 -17.81 -14.95 -14.29
CA ARG A 175 -16.35 -15.13 -14.12
C ARG A 175 -15.56 -14.30 -15.14
N GLY A 176 -16.06 -14.21 -16.38
CA GLY A 176 -15.47 -13.37 -17.43
C GLY A 176 -15.54 -11.88 -17.11
N LYS A 177 -16.69 -11.39 -16.62
CA LYS A 177 -16.83 -9.98 -16.21
C LYS A 177 -15.94 -9.64 -15.01
N ALA A 178 -15.82 -10.53 -14.02
CA ALA A 178 -14.90 -10.34 -12.90
C ALA A 178 -13.43 -10.24 -13.35
N LYS A 179 -12.98 -11.11 -14.27
CA LYS A 179 -11.63 -11.02 -14.86
C LYS A 179 -11.41 -9.72 -15.62
N LYS A 180 -12.39 -9.26 -16.41
CA LYS A 180 -12.32 -7.96 -17.11
C LYS A 180 -12.26 -6.77 -16.13
N MET A 181 -13.02 -6.81 -15.04
CA MET A 181 -12.96 -5.78 -13.98
C MET A 181 -11.58 -5.73 -13.33
N ILE A 182 -10.99 -6.89 -13.01
CA ILE A 182 -9.61 -6.96 -12.49
C ILE A 182 -8.63 -6.37 -13.51
N LEU A 183 -8.64 -6.82 -14.77
CA LEU A 183 -7.74 -6.31 -15.80
C LEU A 183 -7.88 -4.79 -15.98
N ALA A 184 -9.11 -4.26 -15.97
CA ALA A 184 -9.35 -2.82 -16.02
C ALA A 184 -8.78 -2.09 -14.79
N SER A 185 -8.91 -2.64 -13.57
CA SER A 185 -8.27 -2.07 -12.37
C SER A 185 -6.75 -2.03 -12.48
N TRP A 186 -6.11 -3.08 -13.01
CA TRP A 186 -4.66 -3.11 -13.20
C TRP A 186 -4.18 -2.13 -14.28
N LEU A 187 -4.86 -2.07 -15.43
CA LEU A 187 -4.46 -1.19 -16.53
C LEU A 187 -4.70 0.29 -16.21
N PHE A 188 -5.85 0.62 -15.60
CA PHE A 188 -6.16 1.99 -15.21
C PHE A 188 -5.17 2.53 -14.20
N ASP A 189 -4.85 1.72 -13.18
CA ASP A 189 -3.90 2.11 -12.15
C ASP A 189 -2.45 2.16 -12.65
N ALA A 190 -2.04 1.26 -13.56
CA ALA A 190 -0.73 1.33 -14.20
C ALA A 190 -0.52 2.61 -15.02
N VAL A 191 -1.57 3.13 -15.66
CA VAL A 191 -1.52 4.44 -16.32
C VAL A 191 -1.38 5.57 -15.29
N LEU A 192 -2.15 5.55 -14.20
CA LEU A 192 -2.07 6.57 -13.14
C LEU A 192 -0.75 6.54 -12.36
N ALA A 193 -0.14 5.36 -12.16
CA ALA A 193 1.15 5.20 -11.49
C ALA A 193 2.36 5.46 -12.41
N SER A 194 2.17 5.50 -13.73
CA SER A 194 3.26 5.65 -14.70
C SER A 194 4.16 6.89 -14.49
N PRO A 195 3.68 8.08 -14.03
CA PRO A 195 4.54 9.22 -13.78
C PRO A 195 5.60 8.96 -12.70
N ALA A 196 5.34 8.09 -11.72
CA ALA A 196 6.35 7.71 -10.73
C ALA A 196 7.60 7.06 -11.36
N PHE A 197 7.47 6.37 -12.49
CA PHE A 197 8.63 5.81 -13.20
C PHE A 197 9.55 6.90 -13.77
N PHE A 198 9.00 8.08 -14.06
CA PHE A 198 9.74 9.22 -14.60
C PHE A 198 10.26 10.16 -13.51
N PHE A 199 9.46 10.47 -12.48
CA PHE A 199 9.85 11.35 -11.36
C PHE A 199 10.93 10.79 -10.45
N TYR A 200 10.97 9.48 -10.22
CA TYR A 200 12.04 8.86 -9.46
C TYR A 200 13.22 8.47 -10.35
N GLY A 201 14.42 8.49 -9.78
CA GLY A 201 15.65 8.10 -10.46
C GLY A 201 16.87 8.29 -9.57
N SER A 202 18.01 7.79 -10.06
CA SER A 202 19.36 8.07 -9.53
C SER A 202 20.12 8.86 -10.59
N ASN A 203 20.47 10.10 -10.28
CA ASN A 203 21.27 10.97 -11.13
C ASN A 203 22.73 10.87 -10.70
N SER A 204 23.48 9.93 -11.29
CA SER A 204 24.95 9.76 -11.16
C SER A 204 25.51 9.40 -9.78
N ASP A 205 24.88 9.83 -8.68
CA ASP A 205 25.22 9.44 -7.32
C ASP A 205 24.37 8.23 -6.87
N ASP A 206 24.90 7.42 -5.93
CA ASP A 206 24.31 6.19 -5.36
C ASP A 206 23.05 6.46 -4.47
N HIS A 207 22.19 7.40 -4.85
CA HIS A 207 21.00 7.83 -4.11
C HIS A 207 19.71 7.56 -4.90
N CYS A 208 18.70 7.03 -4.21
CA CYS A 208 17.35 6.79 -4.74
C CYS A 208 16.33 7.49 -3.83
N ASN A 209 15.88 8.67 -4.24
CA ASN A 209 15.06 9.57 -3.41
C ASN A 209 13.86 8.86 -2.78
N PHE A 210 13.64 9.12 -1.48
CA PHE A 210 12.51 8.58 -0.72
C PHE A 210 11.19 9.27 -1.05
N PHE A 211 11.27 10.57 -1.37
CA PHE A 211 10.14 11.45 -1.62
C PHE A 211 10.10 11.90 -3.08
N LEU A 212 8.94 12.42 -3.46
CA LEU A 212 8.69 13.01 -4.77
C LEU A 212 9.50 14.34 -4.90
N PRO A 213 10.02 14.69 -6.08
CA PRO A 213 10.85 15.89 -6.25
C PRO A 213 10.08 17.16 -5.89
N ASP A 214 10.73 18.07 -5.15
CA ASP A 214 10.19 19.39 -4.80
C ASP A 214 10.09 20.26 -6.05
N SER A 215 8.93 20.15 -6.69
CA SER A 215 8.64 20.67 -8.02
C SER A 215 7.13 20.74 -8.17
N TRP A 216 6.63 21.69 -8.97
CA TRP A 216 5.19 21.82 -9.20
C TRP A 216 4.61 20.53 -9.82
N GLU A 217 5.37 19.87 -10.69
CA GLU A 217 4.99 18.62 -11.36
C GLU A 217 4.89 17.45 -10.36
N GLY A 218 5.89 17.32 -9.48
CA GLY A 218 5.90 16.33 -8.40
C GLY A 218 4.72 16.55 -7.45
N ALA A 219 4.56 17.75 -6.92
CA ALA A 219 3.45 18.09 -6.03
C ALA A 219 2.08 17.85 -6.70
N ALA A 220 1.91 18.27 -7.95
CA ALA A 220 0.68 18.03 -8.72
C ALA A 220 0.41 16.53 -8.90
N TYR A 221 1.40 15.74 -9.29
CA TYR A 221 1.25 14.28 -9.43
C TYR A 221 0.91 13.63 -8.09
N GLY A 222 1.59 13.98 -7.00
CA GLY A 222 1.31 13.45 -5.66
C GLY A 222 -0.12 13.75 -5.19
N ILE A 223 -0.60 14.99 -5.41
CA ILE A 223 -1.96 15.41 -5.07
C ILE A 223 -2.98 14.68 -5.95
N ILE A 224 -2.77 14.62 -7.27
CA ILE A 224 -3.66 13.91 -8.20
C ILE A 224 -3.74 12.42 -7.83
N HIS A 225 -2.61 11.78 -7.53
CA HIS A 225 -2.58 10.38 -7.12
C HIS A 225 -3.31 10.18 -5.78
N LEU A 226 -3.05 11.02 -4.78
CA LEU A 226 -3.76 10.98 -3.49
C LEU A 226 -5.28 11.13 -3.67
N LEU A 227 -5.73 12.10 -4.47
CA LEU A 227 -7.15 12.33 -4.72
C LEU A 227 -7.79 11.19 -5.53
N VAL A 228 -7.25 10.88 -6.71
CA VAL A 228 -7.87 10.00 -7.70
C VAL A 228 -7.68 8.52 -7.37
N VAL A 229 -6.48 8.12 -6.93
CA VAL A 229 -6.14 6.71 -6.64
C VAL A 229 -6.54 6.31 -5.23
N VAL A 230 -6.41 7.20 -4.23
CA VAL A 230 -6.70 6.85 -2.83
C VAL A 230 -8.10 7.32 -2.40
N LEU A 231 -8.34 8.63 -2.36
CA LEU A 231 -9.51 9.19 -1.68
C LEU A 231 -10.83 8.94 -2.44
N VAL A 232 -10.88 9.22 -3.73
CA VAL A 232 -12.09 9.02 -4.56
C VAL A 232 -12.62 7.57 -4.50
N PRO A 233 -11.84 6.51 -4.81
CA PRO A 233 -12.37 5.15 -4.77
C PRO A 233 -12.71 4.70 -3.35
N SER A 234 -11.95 5.11 -2.32
CA SER A 234 -12.33 4.84 -0.92
C SER A 234 -13.65 5.51 -0.53
N VAL A 235 -13.90 6.76 -0.91
CA VAL A 235 -15.18 7.44 -0.67
C VAL A 235 -16.31 6.74 -1.42
N LEU A 236 -16.11 6.35 -2.69
CA LEU A 236 -17.10 5.57 -3.45
C LEU A 236 -17.42 4.23 -2.77
N ILE A 237 -16.41 3.49 -2.30
CA ILE A 237 -16.60 2.25 -1.53
C ILE A 237 -17.45 2.50 -0.27
N MET A 238 -17.15 3.56 0.49
CA MET A 238 -17.91 3.94 1.68
C MET A 238 -19.36 4.28 1.35
N LEU A 239 -19.61 5.10 0.33
CA LEU A 239 -20.96 5.48 -0.11
C LEU A 239 -21.77 4.26 -0.58
N PHE A 240 -21.19 3.37 -1.39
CA PHE A 240 -21.84 2.13 -1.81
C PHE A 240 -22.17 1.24 -0.60
N TYR A 241 -21.24 1.03 0.34
CA TYR A 241 -21.55 0.22 1.52
C TYR A 241 -22.56 0.87 2.45
N GLN A 242 -22.57 2.19 2.62
CA GLN A 242 -23.63 2.90 3.35
C GLN A 242 -25.01 2.67 2.71
N LYS A 243 -25.12 2.73 1.37
CA LYS A 243 -26.38 2.45 0.65
C LYS A 243 -26.82 0.99 0.84
N VAL A 244 -25.89 0.03 0.74
CA VAL A 244 -26.18 -1.41 0.96
C VAL A 244 -26.61 -1.68 2.41
N ILE A 245 -25.95 -1.06 3.39
CA ILE A 245 -26.32 -1.21 4.81
C ILE A 245 -27.71 -0.62 5.06
N LYS A 246 -27.99 0.61 4.58
CA LYS A 246 -29.32 1.23 4.71
C LYS A 246 -30.43 0.40 4.04
N TYR A 247 -30.15 -0.20 2.88
CA TYR A 247 -31.07 -1.12 2.20
C TYR A 247 -31.39 -2.37 3.04
N ILE A 248 -30.35 -3.02 3.60
CA ILE A 248 -30.51 -4.20 4.48
C ILE A 248 -31.29 -3.83 5.76
N TRP A 249 -31.03 -2.67 6.35
CA TRP A 249 -31.74 -2.20 7.55
C TRP A 249 -33.22 -1.94 7.27
N ARG A 250 -33.56 -1.25 6.17
CA ARG A 250 -34.97 -0.99 5.78
C ARG A 250 -35.77 -2.28 5.59
N ILE A 251 -35.20 -3.27 4.88
CA ILE A 251 -35.83 -4.60 4.73
C ILE A 251 -36.02 -5.30 6.09
N GLY A 252 -35.13 -5.06 7.05
CA GLY A 252 -35.25 -5.57 8.42
C GLY A 252 -36.36 -4.90 9.24
N THR A 253 -36.64 -3.61 9.01
CA THR A 253 -37.66 -2.86 9.77
C THR A 253 -39.07 -3.06 9.23
N ASP A 254 -39.24 -3.25 7.91
CA ASP A 254 -40.56 -3.33 7.25
C ASP A 254 -41.24 -4.72 7.44
N GLY A 255 -40.80 -5.50 8.43
CA GLY A 255 -41.06 -6.93 8.60
C GLY A 255 -42.46 -7.37 9.04
N ARG A 256 -43.54 -6.66 8.67
CA ARG A 256 -44.92 -7.05 9.05
C ARG A 256 -45.67 -7.91 8.03
N THR A 257 -45.25 -8.01 6.77
CA THR A 257 -46.01 -8.74 5.72
C THR A 257 -45.28 -9.91 5.06
N VAL A 258 -43.94 -9.97 5.07
CA VAL A 258 -43.17 -10.99 4.32
C VAL A 258 -42.43 -11.99 5.23
N ARG A 259 -43.12 -12.53 6.24
CA ARG A 259 -42.53 -13.53 7.17
C ARG A 259 -42.44 -14.95 6.60
N ARG A 260 -43.11 -15.25 5.47
CA ARG A 260 -43.40 -16.64 5.05
C ARG A 260 -42.54 -17.23 3.93
N THR A 261 -41.71 -16.45 3.23
CA THR A 261 -40.88 -16.95 2.11
C THR A 261 -39.48 -16.33 2.06
N VAL A 262 -38.48 -17.18 2.29
CA VAL A 262 -37.03 -17.01 2.01
C VAL A 262 -36.21 -16.11 2.95
N ASN A 263 -35.01 -16.57 3.30
CA ASN A 263 -33.95 -15.78 3.95
C ASN A 263 -33.38 -14.70 3.00
N ILE A 264 -34.02 -13.53 2.90
CA ILE A 264 -33.75 -12.50 1.86
C ILE A 264 -32.26 -12.08 1.79
N VAL A 265 -31.57 -11.90 2.92
CA VAL A 265 -30.11 -11.71 2.96
C VAL A 265 -29.46 -12.63 3.99
N PRO A 266 -28.68 -13.66 3.57
CA PRO A 266 -27.98 -14.53 4.51
C PRO A 266 -27.01 -13.77 5.41
N ARG A 267 -26.96 -14.07 6.72
CA ARG A 267 -26.02 -13.46 7.70
C ARG A 267 -24.55 -13.51 7.23
N THR A 268 -24.18 -14.50 6.42
CA THR A 268 -22.87 -14.64 5.76
C THR A 268 -22.53 -13.47 4.82
N LYS A 269 -23.51 -12.89 4.13
CA LYS A 269 -23.33 -11.72 3.25
C LYS A 269 -23.02 -10.46 4.06
N VAL A 270 -23.69 -10.25 5.20
CA VAL A 270 -23.42 -9.13 6.11
C VAL A 270 -22.01 -9.21 6.69
N LYS A 271 -21.56 -10.39 7.12
CA LYS A 271 -20.16 -10.61 7.54
C LYS A 271 -19.15 -10.28 6.44
N THR A 272 -19.49 -10.60 5.18
CA THR A 272 -18.66 -10.28 4.01
C THR A 272 -18.63 -8.78 3.71
N ILE A 273 -19.73 -8.04 3.90
CA ILE A 273 -19.74 -6.57 3.80
C ILE A 273 -18.83 -5.96 4.88
N LYS A 274 -18.97 -6.38 6.15
CA LYS A 274 -18.12 -5.90 7.25
C LYS A 274 -16.63 -6.16 6.97
N MET A 275 -16.29 -7.30 6.37
CA MET A 275 -14.93 -7.62 5.95
C MET A 275 -14.37 -6.60 4.95
N PHE A 276 -15.10 -6.25 3.90
CA PHE A 276 -14.62 -5.31 2.88
C PHE A 276 -14.57 -3.87 3.38
N LEU A 277 -15.50 -3.49 4.27
CA LEU A 277 -15.42 -2.22 4.98
C LEU A 277 -14.13 -2.15 5.81
N MET A 278 -13.82 -3.19 6.60
CA MET A 278 -12.57 -3.29 7.35
C MET A 278 -11.33 -3.28 6.46
N LEU A 279 -11.35 -3.97 5.31
CA LEU A 279 -10.24 -3.96 4.35
C LEU A 279 -9.98 -2.56 3.77
N ASN A 280 -11.03 -1.80 3.45
CA ASN A 280 -10.92 -0.40 3.02
C ASN A 280 -10.41 0.51 4.15
N SER A 281 -10.88 0.33 5.39
CA SER A 281 -10.37 1.10 6.54
C SER A 281 -8.91 0.79 6.85
N VAL A 282 -8.49 -0.47 6.83
CA VAL A 282 -7.09 -0.87 7.02
C VAL A 282 -6.22 -0.32 5.89
N PHE A 283 -6.69 -0.37 4.64
CA PHE A 283 -6.00 0.24 3.50
C PHE A 283 -5.79 1.74 3.71
N LEU A 284 -6.85 2.51 4.00
CA LEU A 284 -6.74 3.95 4.24
C LEU A 284 -5.76 4.28 5.39
N LEU A 285 -5.92 3.63 6.55
CA LEU A 285 -5.08 3.91 7.72
C LEU A 285 -3.59 3.55 7.50
N SER A 286 -3.29 2.64 6.58
CA SER A 286 -1.92 2.20 6.30
C SER A 286 -1.25 2.92 5.13
N TRP A 287 -2.00 3.32 4.11
CA TRP A 287 -1.47 3.93 2.88
C TRP A 287 -1.63 5.45 2.84
N LEU A 288 -2.62 6.02 3.51
CA LEU A 288 -2.78 7.48 3.58
C LEU A 288 -1.54 8.17 4.20
N PRO A 289 -0.92 7.68 5.30
CA PRO A 289 0.28 8.31 5.85
C PRO A 289 1.45 8.33 4.87
N PHE A 290 1.63 7.25 4.09
CA PHE A 290 2.65 7.19 3.03
C PHE A 290 2.39 8.26 1.97
N HIS A 291 1.19 8.31 1.38
CA HIS A 291 0.89 9.29 0.33
C HIS A 291 0.90 10.75 0.82
N VAL A 292 0.54 11.02 2.08
CA VAL A 292 0.66 12.36 2.67
C VAL A 292 2.12 12.74 2.87
N VAL A 293 2.97 11.82 3.33
CA VAL A 293 4.42 12.07 3.50
C VAL A 293 5.16 12.17 2.15
N GLN A 294 4.63 11.59 1.06
CA GLN A 294 5.15 11.83 -0.30
C GLN A 294 4.93 13.27 -0.81
N LEU A 295 4.04 14.05 -0.16
CA LEU A 295 3.86 15.49 -0.36
C LEU A 295 4.70 16.35 0.60
N TRP A 296 5.46 15.73 1.50
CA TRP A 296 6.38 16.43 2.37
C TRP A 296 7.70 16.66 1.63
N HIS A 297 8.05 17.92 1.41
CA HIS A 297 9.34 18.33 0.87
C HIS A 297 10.24 18.76 2.04
N PRO A 298 11.14 17.87 2.54
CA PRO A 298 12.04 18.22 3.63
C PRO A 298 13.10 19.20 3.12
N GLN A 299 13.42 20.23 3.90
CA GLN A 299 14.61 21.04 3.64
C GLN A 299 15.87 20.17 3.80
N GLU A 300 16.89 20.43 2.98
CA GLU A 300 18.03 19.53 2.73
C GLU A 300 18.91 19.21 3.96
N THR A 301 18.68 19.86 5.10
CA THR A 301 19.47 19.70 6.33
C THR A 301 19.04 18.54 7.23
N ASP A 302 17.95 17.83 6.94
CA ASP A 302 17.27 16.91 7.88
C ASP A 302 17.15 15.45 7.37
N TYR A 303 18.24 14.88 6.86
CA TYR A 303 18.30 13.50 6.35
C TYR A 303 17.83 12.44 7.37
N ARG A 304 18.16 12.59 8.66
CA ARG A 304 17.75 11.65 9.70
C ARG A 304 16.23 11.62 9.90
N LYS A 305 15.57 12.78 9.95
CA LYS A 305 14.10 12.88 10.05
C LYS A 305 13.44 12.28 8.81
N SER A 306 13.98 12.58 7.63
CA SER A 306 13.52 12.05 6.35
C SER A 306 13.53 10.51 6.32
N SER A 307 14.65 9.89 6.68
CA SER A 307 14.76 8.43 6.75
C SER A 307 13.84 7.80 7.80
N LEU A 308 13.68 8.43 8.97
CA LEU A 308 12.76 7.93 10.02
C LEU A 308 11.28 8.03 9.62
N LEU A 309 10.87 9.12 8.96
CA LEU A 309 9.50 9.29 8.45
C LEU A 309 9.19 8.29 7.33
N PHE A 310 10.14 8.09 6.40
CA PHE A 310 10.02 7.09 5.35
C PHE A 310 9.97 5.66 5.94
N LEU A 311 10.78 5.37 6.95
CA LEU A 311 10.78 4.09 7.66
C LEU A 311 9.43 3.82 8.35
N ALA A 312 8.92 4.78 9.13
CA ALA A 312 7.68 4.62 9.89
C ALA A 312 6.47 4.44 8.96
N THR A 313 6.35 5.25 7.90
CA THR A 313 5.30 5.09 6.89
C THR A 313 5.42 3.77 6.15
N THR A 314 6.63 3.34 5.81
CA THR A 314 6.90 2.02 5.20
C THR A 314 6.41 0.87 6.11
N TRP A 315 6.71 0.87 7.41
CA TRP A 315 6.24 -0.17 8.35
C TRP A 315 4.71 -0.22 8.40
N ILE A 316 4.08 0.96 8.54
CA ILE A 316 2.62 1.11 8.60
C ILE A 316 1.98 0.56 7.32
N SER A 317 2.50 0.91 6.14
CA SER A 317 2.00 0.43 4.85
C SER A 317 2.18 -1.09 4.68
N PHE A 318 3.36 -1.65 4.95
CA PHE A 318 3.61 -3.10 4.84
C PHE A 318 2.82 -3.94 5.85
N SER A 319 2.48 -3.39 7.03
CA SER A 319 1.63 -4.08 8.01
C SER A 319 0.24 -4.46 7.44
N SER A 320 -0.27 -3.68 6.48
CA SER A 320 -1.55 -3.95 5.82
C SER A 320 -1.52 -5.21 4.95
N ALA A 321 -0.43 -5.44 4.20
CA ALA A 321 -0.24 -6.61 3.36
C ALA A 321 -0.15 -7.90 4.19
N ALA A 322 0.56 -7.84 5.32
CA ALA A 322 0.65 -8.92 6.31
C ALA A 322 -0.69 -9.22 7.01
N SER A 323 -1.56 -8.21 7.19
CA SER A 323 -2.83 -8.35 7.93
C SER A 323 -3.96 -9.01 7.13
N LYS A 324 -3.96 -8.92 5.80
CA LYS A 324 -5.07 -9.41 4.95
C LYS A 324 -5.37 -10.90 5.05
N PRO A 325 -4.37 -11.82 5.07
CA PRO A 325 -4.62 -13.25 5.25
C PRO A 325 -5.38 -13.56 6.55
N ALA A 326 -5.10 -12.83 7.64
CA ALA A 326 -5.83 -12.95 8.90
C ALA A 326 -7.26 -12.40 8.81
N LEU A 327 -7.46 -11.25 8.14
CA LEU A 327 -8.82 -10.73 7.87
C LEU A 327 -9.66 -11.71 7.05
N TYR A 328 -9.08 -12.35 6.03
CA TYR A 328 -9.76 -13.41 5.29
C TYR A 328 -10.04 -14.64 6.16
N SER A 329 -9.12 -15.08 7.03
CA SER A 329 -9.34 -16.28 7.86
C SER A 329 -10.48 -16.10 8.87
N VAL A 330 -10.65 -14.88 9.42
CA VAL A 330 -11.74 -14.52 10.33
C VAL A 330 -13.08 -14.41 9.59
N TYR A 331 -13.13 -13.61 8.52
CA TYR A 331 -14.40 -13.20 7.92
C TYR A 331 -14.83 -14.02 6.70
N ASN A 332 -13.90 -14.59 5.92
CA ASN A 332 -14.22 -15.40 4.75
C ASN A 332 -14.32 -16.89 5.12
N ALA A 333 -15.55 -17.33 5.41
CA ALA A 333 -15.83 -18.72 5.77
C ALA A 333 -15.43 -19.75 4.68
N ASN A 334 -15.43 -19.35 3.40
CA ASN A 334 -14.99 -20.22 2.30
C ASN A 334 -13.46 -20.39 2.33
N PHE A 335 -12.73 -19.31 2.56
CA PHE A 335 -11.28 -19.34 2.73
C PHE A 335 -10.88 -20.19 3.95
N ARG A 336 -11.51 -19.99 5.11
CA ARG A 336 -11.26 -20.81 6.32
C ARG A 336 -11.53 -22.30 6.10
N ARG A 337 -12.54 -22.65 5.29
CA ARG A 337 -12.81 -24.05 4.89
C ARG A 337 -11.73 -24.59 3.94
N GLY A 338 -11.39 -23.87 2.88
CA GLY A 338 -10.33 -24.27 1.95
C GLY A 338 -8.94 -24.37 2.62
N MET A 339 -8.68 -23.55 3.64
CA MET A 339 -7.50 -23.63 4.50
C MET A 339 -7.49 -24.96 5.27
N LYS A 340 -8.59 -25.32 5.95
CA LYS A 340 -8.73 -26.64 6.60
C LYS A 340 -8.57 -27.78 5.60
N GLU A 341 -9.25 -27.74 4.45
CA GLU A 341 -9.11 -28.75 3.39
C GLU A 341 -7.66 -28.90 2.93
N THR A 342 -6.93 -27.78 2.76
CA THR A 342 -5.52 -27.78 2.34
C THR A 342 -4.63 -28.44 3.39
N PHE A 343 -4.71 -28.01 4.66
CA PHE A 343 -3.90 -28.59 5.73
C PHE A 343 -4.26 -30.05 6.04
N CYS A 344 -5.55 -30.41 6.09
CA CYS A 344 -5.98 -31.79 6.30
C CYS A 344 -5.59 -32.71 5.12
N MET A 345 -5.65 -32.24 3.87
CA MET A 345 -5.19 -33.02 2.72
C MET A 345 -3.67 -33.16 2.68
N SER A 346 -2.92 -32.15 3.12
CA SER A 346 -1.47 -32.25 3.27
C SER A 346 -1.09 -33.21 4.40
N ALA A 347 -1.80 -33.18 5.54
CA ALA A 347 -1.65 -34.12 6.63
C ALA A 347 -1.97 -35.57 6.21
N MET A 348 -3.09 -35.80 5.51
CA MET A 348 -3.43 -37.14 4.97
C MET A 348 -2.46 -37.63 3.91
N LYS A 349 -1.90 -36.75 3.06
CA LYS A 349 -0.84 -37.14 2.12
C LYS A 349 0.47 -37.47 2.83
N CYS A 350 0.87 -36.68 3.82
CA CYS A 350 2.04 -36.93 4.65
C CYS A 350 1.90 -38.26 5.41
N TYR A 351 0.75 -38.50 6.04
CA TYR A 351 0.43 -39.76 6.72
C TYR A 351 0.48 -40.97 5.78
N ARG A 352 -0.14 -40.89 4.59
CA ARG A 352 -0.06 -41.99 3.60
C ARG A 352 1.38 -42.21 3.11
N SER A 353 2.15 -41.14 2.87
CA SER A 353 3.56 -41.25 2.48
C SER A 353 4.38 -41.98 3.55
N ASN A 354 4.27 -41.56 4.81
CA ASN A 354 4.99 -42.18 5.92
C ASN A 354 4.56 -43.64 6.12
N ALA A 355 3.26 -43.97 5.96
CA ALA A 355 2.77 -45.33 6.02
C ALA A 355 3.38 -46.22 4.90
N TYR A 356 3.49 -45.73 3.65
CA TYR A 356 4.16 -46.45 2.58
C TYR A 356 5.66 -46.64 2.86
N THR A 357 6.36 -45.61 3.37
CA THR A 357 7.78 -45.71 3.74
C THR A 357 8.02 -46.75 4.84
N ILE A 358 7.21 -46.75 5.90
CA ILE A 358 7.28 -47.73 7.01
C ILE A 358 6.97 -49.15 6.51
N THR A 359 5.99 -49.31 5.61
CA THR A 359 5.64 -50.64 5.04
C THR A 359 6.74 -51.16 4.10
N THR A 360 7.47 -50.27 3.43
CA THR A 360 8.56 -50.65 2.52
C THR A 360 9.84 -50.98 3.29
N SER A 361 10.21 -50.20 4.30
CA SER A 361 11.38 -50.49 5.14
C SER A 361 11.23 -51.79 5.92
N SER A 362 10.04 -52.08 6.46
CA SER A 362 9.76 -53.34 7.16
C SER A 362 9.75 -54.57 6.23
N ARG A 363 9.39 -54.42 4.95
CA ARG A 363 9.57 -55.49 3.93
C ARG A 363 11.04 -55.73 3.60
N ILE A 364 11.86 -54.67 3.52
CA ILE A 364 13.31 -54.79 3.26
C ILE A 364 14.02 -55.42 4.47
N ALA A 365 13.68 -55.01 5.70
CA ALA A 365 14.23 -55.62 6.92
C ALA A 365 13.93 -57.13 7.01
N LYS A 366 12.74 -57.57 6.62
CA LYS A 366 12.40 -59.01 6.54
C LYS A 366 13.17 -59.78 5.45
N LYS A 367 13.67 -59.10 4.41
CA LYS A 367 14.42 -59.75 3.31
C LYS A 367 15.90 -59.96 3.65
N ASN A 368 16.42 -59.24 4.64
CA ASN A 368 17.84 -59.31 5.06
C ASN A 368 18.07 -60.26 6.26
N HIS A 369 17.07 -61.07 6.62
CA HIS A 369 17.12 -62.07 7.70
C HIS A 369 16.90 -63.51 7.18
N VAL A 370 17.37 -63.77 5.95
CA VAL A 370 17.38 -65.10 5.30
C VAL A 370 18.80 -65.38 4.83
#